data_AF-A0A9E6UBL6-F1
#
_entry.id   AF-A0A9E6UBL6-F1
#
_cell.length_a   1.000
_cell.length_b   1.000
_cell.length_c   1.000
_cell.angle_alpha   90.00
_cell.angle_beta   90.00
_cell.angle_gamma   90.00
#
_symmetry.space_group_name_H-M   'P 1'
#
loop_
_entity.id
_entity.type
_entity.pdbx_description
1 polymer ?
#
loop_
_entity_poly.entity_id
_entity_poly.type
_entity_poly.pdbx_seq_one_letter_code
_entity_poly.pdbx_strand_id
1 'polypeptide(L)'
;MRIAAAAVALMAVTLPGHAFAQDAGESDLTSAVETMSDPATQEQAALMAAMLVGALMEMPVAPLAEAVSTMAGEDSPAIDPDARVRDYVGPEAARAPEVVAERLPEMMEAMAGMAGAFEQMLPQLRELAERLPQNPQGEEPQTR
;
A
#
# COMPACT_ATOMS: atom_id res chain seq x y z
N MET A 1 11.47 37.70 -28.44
CA MET A 1 12.23 36.55 -27.89
C MET A 1 11.21 35.67 -27.18
N ARG A 2 10.70 34.59 -27.79
CA ARG A 2 11.32 33.25 -27.96
C ARG A 2 11.57 32.51 -26.63
N ILE A 3 10.62 31.61 -26.33
CA ILE A 3 10.74 30.23 -25.79
C ILE A 3 11.56 30.00 -24.51
N ALA A 4 10.88 29.48 -23.48
CA ALA A 4 11.28 28.30 -22.70
C ALA A 4 10.06 27.88 -21.85
N ALA A 5 9.13 27.05 -22.36
CA ALA A 5 9.23 25.59 -22.35
C ALA A 5 9.56 25.04 -20.95
N ALA A 6 8.61 25.14 -20.01
CA ALA A 6 8.59 24.28 -18.84
C ALA A 6 7.97 22.94 -19.25
N ALA A 7 8.80 22.09 -19.84
CA ALA A 7 8.51 20.67 -19.98
C ALA A 7 8.65 20.02 -18.60
N VAL A 8 7.54 19.88 -17.89
CA VAL A 8 7.40 18.89 -16.82
C VAL A 8 6.36 17.89 -17.29
N ALA A 9 6.74 17.11 -18.30
CA ALA A 9 6.07 15.87 -18.65
C ALA A 9 7.01 14.76 -18.19
N LEU A 10 7.04 14.50 -16.88
CA LEU A 10 7.68 13.32 -16.33
C LEU A 10 6.66 12.58 -15.46
N MET A 11 6.46 11.32 -15.82
CA MET A 11 5.68 10.29 -15.14
C MET A 11 4.17 10.30 -15.39
N ALA A 12 3.78 10.05 -16.64
CA ALA A 12 2.63 9.19 -16.89
C ALA A 12 3.01 7.75 -16.50
N VAL A 13 2.97 7.46 -15.20
CA VAL A 13 2.84 6.08 -14.73
C VAL A 13 1.47 5.60 -15.21
N THR A 14 1.47 4.58 -16.04
CA THR A 14 0.28 3.89 -16.56
C THR A 14 -0.42 3.08 -15.48
N LEU A 15 -0.84 3.76 -14.41
CA LEU A 15 -1.78 3.27 -13.42
C LEU A 15 -3.13 3.98 -13.67
N PRO A 16 -4.24 3.24 -13.83
CA PRO A 16 -5.59 3.81 -13.73
C PRO A 16 -5.90 4.20 -12.26
N GLY A 17 -5.09 5.08 -11.68
CA GLY A 17 -5.16 5.46 -10.26
C GLY A 17 -4.97 6.96 -9.99
N HIS A 18 -4.90 7.80 -11.03
CA HIS A 18 -4.84 9.26 -10.86
C HIS A 18 -6.24 9.84 -10.63
N ALA A 19 -6.88 9.43 -9.52
CA ALA A 19 -8.13 10.03 -9.04
C ALA A 19 -8.35 9.90 -7.52
N PHE A 20 -7.49 9.18 -6.77
CA PHE A 20 -7.78 8.81 -5.37
C PHE A 20 -7.55 9.88 -4.30
N ALA A 21 -7.31 11.15 -4.64
CA ALA A 21 -6.85 12.12 -3.64
C ALA A 21 -7.58 13.46 -3.58
N GLN A 22 -8.54 13.76 -4.46
CA GLN A 22 -9.04 15.15 -4.55
C GLN A 22 -10.54 15.35 -4.32
N ASP A 23 -11.36 14.30 -4.31
CA ASP A 23 -12.80 14.44 -4.06
C ASP A 23 -13.42 13.13 -3.53
N ALA A 24 -12.83 12.52 -2.49
CA ALA A 24 -13.38 11.30 -1.90
C ALA A 24 -14.67 11.61 -1.13
N GLY A 25 -15.79 11.69 -1.85
CA GLY A 25 -17.13 11.70 -1.27
C GLY A 25 -17.44 10.36 -0.60
N GLU A 26 -18.49 10.32 0.24
CA GLU A 26 -18.96 9.08 0.88
C GLU A 26 -19.27 7.95 -0.12
N SER A 27 -19.69 8.31 -1.33
CA SER A 27 -19.92 7.39 -2.45
C SER A 27 -18.65 6.72 -2.99
N ASP A 28 -17.48 7.38 -2.89
CA ASP A 28 -16.21 6.83 -3.37
C ASP A 28 -15.63 5.84 -2.36
N LEU A 29 -15.89 6.03 -1.07
CA LEU A 29 -15.50 5.08 -0.03
C LEU A 29 -16.31 3.78 -0.17
N THR A 30 -17.62 3.90 -0.33
CA THR A 30 -18.50 2.73 -0.46
C THR A 30 -18.20 1.92 -1.72
N SER A 31 -17.94 2.58 -2.86
CA SER A 31 -17.56 1.89 -4.09
C SER A 31 -16.18 1.24 -4.03
N ALA A 32 -15.23 1.84 -3.30
CA ALA A 32 -13.94 1.23 -3.02
C ALA A 32 -14.06 -0.01 -2.12
N VAL A 33 -14.92 0.04 -1.10
CA VAL A 33 -15.22 -1.11 -0.22
C VAL A 33 -15.90 -2.23 -1.00
N GLU A 34 -16.86 -1.90 -1.87
CA GLU A 34 -17.56 -2.87 -2.72
C GLU A 34 -16.58 -3.56 -3.68
N THR A 35 -15.67 -2.80 -4.29
CA THR A 35 -14.60 -3.34 -5.15
C THR A 35 -13.61 -4.22 -4.37
N MET A 36 -13.24 -3.81 -3.15
CA MET A 36 -12.40 -4.63 -2.28
C MET A 36 -13.08 -5.91 -1.80
N SER A 37 -14.41 -5.93 -1.73
CA SER A 37 -15.21 -7.08 -1.31
C SER A 37 -15.56 -8.04 -2.45
N ASP A 38 -15.31 -7.65 -3.71
CA ASP A 38 -15.63 -8.46 -4.87
C ASP A 38 -14.71 -9.71 -4.94
N PRO A 39 -15.27 -10.93 -4.86
CA PRO A 39 -14.49 -12.16 -4.91
C PRO A 39 -13.64 -12.29 -6.17
N ALA A 40 -14.14 -11.83 -7.33
CA ALA A 40 -13.39 -11.92 -8.58
C ALA A 40 -12.16 -11.01 -8.57
N THR A 41 -12.30 -9.81 -8.02
CA THR A 41 -11.21 -8.85 -7.85
C THR A 41 -10.19 -9.34 -6.80
N GLN A 42 -10.63 -9.93 -5.69
CA GLN A 42 -9.76 -10.49 -4.65
C GLN A 42 -8.93 -11.67 -5.16
N GLU A 43 -9.55 -12.62 -5.87
CA GLU A 43 -8.85 -13.77 -6.46
C GLU A 43 -7.76 -13.31 -7.44
N GLN A 44 -8.09 -12.34 -8.29
CA GLN A 44 -7.13 -11.80 -9.25
C GLN A 44 -5.98 -11.06 -8.55
N ALA A 45 -6.27 -10.28 -7.52
CA ALA A 45 -5.26 -9.62 -6.70
C ALA A 45 -4.34 -10.63 -5.98
N ALA A 46 -4.92 -11.72 -5.46
CA ALA A 46 -4.20 -12.79 -4.79
C ALA A 46 -3.22 -13.51 -5.73
N LEU A 47 -3.67 -13.84 -6.94
CA LEU A 47 -2.81 -14.43 -7.97
C LEU A 47 -1.68 -13.49 -8.38
N MET A 48 -1.97 -12.21 -8.58
CA MET A 48 -0.95 -11.20 -8.91
C MET A 48 0.07 -11.05 -7.78
N ALA A 49 -0.38 -10.97 -6.53
CA ALA A 49 0.50 -10.87 -5.38
C ALA A 49 1.37 -12.12 -5.22
N ALA A 50 0.79 -13.32 -5.38
CA ALA A 50 1.53 -14.58 -5.35
C ALA A 50 2.59 -14.64 -6.46
N MET A 51 2.26 -14.21 -7.68
CA MET A 51 3.24 -14.13 -8.77
C MET A 51 4.38 -13.17 -8.47
N LEU A 52 4.09 -11.99 -7.89
CA LEU A 52 5.11 -11.02 -7.50
C LEU A 52 6.01 -11.57 -6.39
N VAL A 53 5.43 -12.19 -5.36
CA VAL A 53 6.19 -12.82 -4.28
C VAL A 53 7.03 -13.97 -4.83
N GLY A 54 6.49 -14.79 -5.73
CA GLY A 54 7.24 -15.85 -6.41
C GLY A 54 8.40 -15.30 -7.23
N ALA A 55 8.20 -14.22 -7.97
CA ALA A 55 9.26 -13.57 -8.74
C ALA A 55 10.38 -13.01 -7.83
N LEU A 56 10.04 -12.44 -6.67
CA LEU A 56 11.02 -12.00 -5.68
C LEU A 56 11.80 -13.17 -5.09
N MET A 57 11.12 -14.29 -4.82
CA MET A 57 11.74 -15.51 -4.31
C MET A 57 12.74 -16.13 -5.28
N GLU A 58 12.57 -15.91 -6.58
CA GLU A 58 13.47 -16.36 -7.64
C GLU A 58 14.66 -15.42 -7.90
N MET A 59 14.73 -14.26 -7.22
CA MET A 59 15.79 -13.28 -7.42
C MET A 59 17.15 -13.83 -6.93
N PRO A 60 18.23 -13.66 -7.71
CA PRO A 60 19.56 -14.08 -7.28
C PRO A 60 20.07 -13.23 -6.12
N VAL A 61 20.62 -13.87 -5.09
CA VAL A 61 21.10 -13.19 -3.87
C VAL A 61 22.52 -12.69 -4.01
N ALA A 62 23.35 -13.36 -4.83
CA ALA A 62 24.75 -13.01 -4.99
C ALA A 62 24.96 -11.55 -5.46
N PRO A 63 24.26 -11.02 -6.49
CA PRO A 63 24.41 -9.62 -6.89
C PRO A 63 23.99 -8.62 -5.81
N LEU A 64 23.01 -8.99 -4.96
CA LEU A 64 22.57 -8.14 -3.85
C LEU A 64 23.62 -8.08 -2.74
N ALA A 65 24.21 -9.22 -2.39
CA ALA A 65 25.26 -9.28 -1.40
C ALA A 65 26.53 -8.54 -1.87
N GLU A 66 26.91 -8.70 -3.14
CA GLU A 66 28.03 -7.96 -3.73
C GLU A 66 27.82 -6.44 -3.68
N ALA A 67 26.60 -5.98 -3.99
CA ALA A 67 26.24 -4.57 -3.88
C ALA A 67 26.34 -4.05 -2.44
N VAL A 68 25.84 -4.81 -1.45
CA VAL A 68 25.91 -4.45 -0.03
C VAL A 68 27.36 -4.39 0.45
N SER A 69 28.18 -5.39 0.12
CA SER A 69 29.60 -5.44 0.51
C SER A 69 30.41 -4.32 -0.14
N THR A 70 30.16 -4.02 -1.41
CA THR A 70 30.77 -2.86 -2.09
C THR A 70 30.43 -1.55 -1.40
N MET A 71 29.18 -1.37 -0.97
CA MET A 71 28.75 -0.16 -0.26
C MET A 71 29.32 -0.09 1.17
N ALA A 72 29.44 -1.23 1.84
CA ALA A 72 30.01 -1.32 3.19
C ALA A 72 31.54 -1.22 3.20
N GLY A 73 32.20 -1.41 2.04
CA GLY A 73 33.66 -1.52 1.95
C GLY A 73 34.20 -2.81 2.57
N GLU A 74 33.37 -3.84 2.66
CA GLU A 74 33.68 -5.14 3.24
C GLU A 74 33.78 -6.20 2.14
N ASP A 75 34.42 -7.33 2.44
CA ASP A 75 34.46 -8.47 1.52
C ASP A 75 33.07 -9.10 1.40
N SER A 76 32.72 -9.53 0.18
CA SER A 76 31.46 -10.23 -0.05
C SER A 76 31.47 -11.59 0.65
N PRO A 77 30.41 -11.95 1.39
CA PRO A 77 30.28 -13.30 1.92
C PRO A 77 30.28 -14.30 0.76
N ALA A 78 30.85 -15.49 0.99
CA ALA A 78 30.85 -16.57 0.01
C ALA A 78 29.42 -17.11 -0.17
N ILE A 79 28.70 -16.50 -1.11
CA ILE A 79 27.35 -16.88 -1.54
C ILE A 79 27.46 -17.65 -2.85
N ASP A 80 26.67 -18.70 -3.00
CA ASP A 80 26.56 -19.43 -4.26
C ASP A 80 25.96 -18.50 -5.33
N PRO A 81 26.61 -18.33 -6.50
CA PRO A 81 26.15 -17.42 -7.55
C PRO A 81 24.75 -17.75 -8.08
N ASP A 82 24.31 -18.99 -7.97
CA ASP A 82 22.99 -19.45 -8.43
C ASP A 82 21.94 -19.44 -7.32
N ALA A 83 22.31 -19.07 -6.09
CA ALA A 83 21.39 -19.07 -4.96
C ALA A 83 20.40 -17.91 -5.03
N ARG A 84 19.16 -18.23 -4.64
CA ARG A 84 18.00 -17.36 -4.75
C ARG A 84 17.45 -17.01 -3.38
N VAL A 85 16.62 -15.98 -3.32
CA VAL A 85 16.00 -15.54 -2.05
C VAL A 85 15.30 -16.71 -1.35
N ARG A 86 14.58 -17.56 -2.11
CA ARG A 86 13.92 -18.76 -1.58
C ARG A 86 14.85 -19.74 -0.85
N ASP A 87 16.13 -19.77 -1.21
CA ASP A 87 17.09 -20.74 -0.67
C ASP A 87 17.64 -20.28 0.69
N TYR A 88 17.47 -18.99 1.02
CA TYR A 88 17.92 -18.38 2.28
C TYR A 88 16.79 -18.04 3.24
N VAL A 89 15.54 -18.07 2.78
CA VAL A 89 14.38 -17.95 3.66
C VAL A 89 13.98 -19.33 4.18
N GLY A 90 13.52 -19.41 5.44
CA GLY A 90 13.10 -20.68 6.03
C GLY A 90 11.97 -21.37 5.23
N PRO A 91 11.73 -22.67 5.44
CA PRO A 91 10.77 -23.46 4.66
C PRO A 91 9.34 -22.90 4.71
N GLU A 92 8.95 -22.21 5.78
CA GLU A 92 7.68 -21.51 5.89
C GLU A 92 7.61 -20.30 4.96
N ALA A 93 8.69 -19.51 4.88
CA ALA A 93 8.75 -18.31 4.04
C ALA A 93 8.95 -18.65 2.55
N ALA A 94 9.53 -19.80 2.24
CA ALA A 94 9.58 -20.31 0.86
C ALA A 94 8.18 -20.58 0.29
N ARG A 95 7.17 -20.81 1.14
CA ARG A 95 5.75 -20.96 0.76
C ARG A 95 4.96 -19.65 0.78
N ALA A 96 5.64 -18.51 0.89
CA ALA A 96 4.98 -17.21 0.93
C ALA A 96 4.05 -16.94 -0.27
N PRO A 97 4.37 -17.32 -1.53
CA PRO A 97 3.46 -17.15 -2.65
C PRO A 97 2.11 -17.86 -2.44
N GLU A 98 2.15 -19.11 -1.99
CA GLU A 98 0.96 -19.93 -1.74
C GLU A 98 0.15 -19.38 -0.56
N VAL A 99 0.84 -19.02 0.53
CA VAL A 99 0.20 -18.42 1.72
C VAL A 99 -0.48 -17.10 1.37
N VAL A 100 0.14 -16.26 0.53
CA VAL A 100 -0.47 -15.01 0.08
C VAL A 100 -1.69 -15.27 -0.78
N ALA A 101 -1.63 -16.23 -1.72
CA ALA A 101 -2.77 -16.59 -2.55
C ALA A 101 -3.96 -17.06 -1.71
N GLU A 102 -3.71 -17.87 -0.68
CA GLU A 102 -4.75 -18.42 0.20
C GLU A 102 -5.33 -17.39 1.18
N ARG A 103 -4.50 -16.50 1.72
CA ARG A 103 -4.88 -15.61 2.84
C ARG A 103 -5.30 -14.21 2.43
N LEU A 104 -4.90 -13.75 1.25
CA LEU A 104 -5.22 -12.38 0.84
C LEU A 104 -6.73 -12.10 0.76
N PRO A 105 -7.58 -13.01 0.22
CA PRO A 105 -9.03 -12.81 0.20
C PRO A 105 -9.62 -12.66 1.61
N GLU A 106 -9.25 -13.54 2.55
CA GLU A 106 -9.68 -13.48 3.96
C GLU A 106 -9.32 -12.12 4.60
N MET A 107 -8.12 -11.62 4.32
CA MET A 107 -7.65 -10.35 4.85
C MET A 107 -8.40 -9.16 4.24
N MET A 108 -8.70 -9.20 2.94
CA MET A 108 -9.49 -8.16 2.25
C MET A 108 -10.93 -8.13 2.75
N GLU A 109 -11.55 -9.29 2.97
CA GLU A 109 -12.89 -9.41 3.56
C GLU A 109 -12.93 -8.82 4.98
N ALA A 110 -11.94 -9.13 5.81
CA ALA A 110 -11.84 -8.56 7.15
C ALA A 110 -11.70 -7.02 7.11
N MET A 111 -10.90 -6.49 6.17
CA MET A 111 -10.75 -5.05 6.00
C MET A 111 -12.03 -4.38 5.47
N ALA A 112 -12.74 -5.01 4.54
CA ALA A 112 -14.03 -4.52 4.05
C ALA A 112 -15.08 -4.48 5.17
N GLY A 113 -15.15 -5.53 6.01
CA GLY A 113 -16.04 -5.55 7.16
C GLY A 113 -15.72 -4.43 8.17
N MET A 114 -14.44 -4.16 8.41
CA MET A 114 -14.01 -3.03 9.25
C MET A 114 -14.37 -1.69 8.62
N ALA A 115 -14.15 -1.51 7.31
CA ALA A 115 -14.50 -0.28 6.60
C ALA A 115 -16.03 -0.02 6.65
N GLY A 116 -16.84 -1.04 6.41
CA GLY A 116 -18.30 -0.94 6.55
C GLY A 116 -18.75 -0.64 8.00
N ALA A 117 -18.02 -1.09 9.01
CA ALA A 117 -18.26 -0.69 10.40
C ALA A 117 -17.89 0.78 10.66
N PHE A 118 -16.81 1.28 10.05
CA PHE A 118 -16.44 2.69 10.10
C PHE A 118 -17.46 3.59 9.39
N GLU A 119 -17.97 3.18 8.23
CA GLU A 119 -19.02 3.90 7.52
C GLU A 119 -20.27 4.09 8.39
N GLN A 120 -20.66 3.07 9.17
CA GLN A 120 -21.77 3.18 10.13
C GLN A 120 -21.51 4.17 11.27
N MET A 121 -20.25 4.43 11.60
CA MET A 121 -19.85 5.41 12.62
C MET A 121 -19.71 6.83 12.05
N LEU A 122 -19.47 7.00 10.74
CA LEU A 122 -19.28 8.30 10.10
C LEU A 122 -20.37 9.34 10.44
N PRO A 123 -21.68 9.02 10.43
CA PRO A 123 -22.72 9.98 10.77
C PRO A 123 -22.58 10.54 12.19
N GLN A 124 -22.19 9.69 13.15
CA GLN A 124 -22.00 10.06 14.55
C GLN A 124 -20.77 10.96 14.69
N LEU A 125 -19.71 10.66 13.93
CA LEU A 125 -18.51 11.49 13.88
C LEU A 125 -18.78 12.87 13.26
N ARG A 126 -19.64 12.94 12.24
CA ARG A 126 -20.10 14.21 11.64
C ARG A 126 -20.93 15.02 12.62
N GLU A 127 -21.88 14.41 13.32
CA GLU A 127 -22.68 15.09 14.34
C GLU A 127 -21.80 15.64 15.48
N LEU A 128 -20.77 14.90 15.88
CA LEU A 128 -19.77 15.37 16.84
C LEU A 128 -18.93 16.52 16.29
N ALA A 129 -18.54 16.48 15.02
CA ALA A 129 -17.80 17.55 14.36
C ALA A 129 -18.64 18.83 14.21
N GLU A 130 -19.94 18.71 13.90
CA GLU A 130 -20.88 19.83 13.84
C GLU A 130 -21.14 20.46 15.21
N ARG A 131 -21.00 19.67 16.29
CA ARG A 131 -21.10 20.14 17.68
C ARG A 131 -19.83 20.82 18.20
N LEU A 132 -18.68 20.63 17.55
CA LEU A 132 -17.48 21.37 17.92
C LEU A 132 -17.67 22.84 17.53
N PRO A 133 -17.54 23.79 18.47
CA PRO A 133 -17.63 25.20 18.13
C PRO A 133 -16.53 25.53 17.11
N GLN A 134 -16.91 26.11 15.97
CA GLN A 134 -15.97 26.49 14.89
C GLN A 134 -15.04 27.66 15.27
N ASN A 135 -14.85 27.95 16.56
CA ASN A 135 -14.07 29.07 17.04
C ASN A 135 -13.18 28.67 18.23
N PRO A 136 -11.95 28.15 17.99
CA PRO A 136 -10.98 27.88 19.04
C PRO A 136 -10.29 29.14 19.62
N GLN A 137 -10.78 30.35 19.37
CA GLN A 137 -10.24 31.58 19.97
C GLN A 137 -11.35 32.55 20.36
N GLY A 138 -11.50 32.81 21.65
CA GLY A 138 -12.43 33.84 22.10
C GLY A 138 -12.62 34.00 23.60
N GLU A 139 -11.66 33.67 24.45
CA GLU A 139 -11.71 34.09 25.87
C GLU A 139 -10.30 34.45 26.37
N GLU A 140 -9.84 35.67 26.05
CA GLU A 140 -8.89 36.34 26.96
C GLU A 140 -9.68 36.92 28.14
N PRO A 141 -9.32 36.61 29.39
CA PRO A 141 -10.05 37.06 30.56
C PRO A 141 -9.88 38.58 30.72
N GLN A 142 -11.02 39.27 30.79
CA GLN A 142 -11.12 40.70 31.10
C GLN A 142 -10.52 40.96 32.50
N THR A 143 -9.26 41.42 32.56
CA THR A 143 -8.69 41.97 33.79
C THR A 143 -9.18 43.39 33.98
N ARG A 144 -9.95 43.57 35.06
CA ARG A 144 -10.45 44.84 35.60
C ARG A 144 -9.34 45.68 36.20
#